data_AF-A0A0C9TDI5-F1
#
_entry.id   AF-A0A0C9TDI5-F1
#
_cell.length_a   1.000
_cell.length_b   1.000
_cell.length_c   1.000
_cell.angle_alpha   90.00
_cell.angle_beta   90.00
_cell.angle_gamma   90.00
#
_symmetry.space_group_name_H-M   'P 1'
#
loop_
_entity.id
_entity.type
_entity.pdbx_description
1 polymer ?
#
loop_
_entity_poly.entity_id
_entity_poly.type
_entity_poly.pdbx_seq_one_letter_code
_entity_poly.pdbx_strand_id
1 'polypeptide(L)' 'LVYLPPYSPDFNPIEQAFHSIKMWLHRHEAEAVNPEVWPWLIHQATMLISPADVEGWIMNSGY' A
#
# COMPACT_ATOMS: atom_id res chain seq x y z
N LEU A 1 2.56 -19.00 10.96
CA LEU A 1 3.43 -17.79 10.95
C LEU A 1 4.56 -18.07 9.97
N VAL A 2 4.85 -17.14 9.06
CA VAL A 2 6.00 -17.19 8.15
C VAL A 2 7.14 -16.40 8.80
N TYR A 3 8.37 -16.92 8.77
CA TYR A 3 9.53 -16.23 9.33
C TYR A 3 9.95 -15.07 8.41
N LEU A 4 10.09 -13.88 8.98
CA LEU A 4 10.62 -12.69 8.30
C LEU A 4 11.96 -12.31 8.97
N PRO A 5 13.09 -12.33 8.25
CA PRO A 5 14.36 -11.89 8.82
C PRO A 5 14.32 -10.39 9.19
N PRO A 6 15.05 -9.97 10.25
CA PRO A 6 15.15 -8.56 10.60
C PRO A 6 15.60 -7.69 9.42
N TYR A 7 15.06 -6.46 9.34
CA TYR A 7 15.42 -5.48 8.30
C TYR A 7 15.27 -5.98 6.86
N SER A 8 14.34 -6.90 6.60
CA SER A 8 14.08 -7.45 5.26
C SER A 8 12.72 -6.99 4.72
N PRO A 9 12.51 -5.67 4.50
CA PRO A 9 11.24 -5.15 3.98
C PRO A 9 10.88 -5.73 2.61
N ASP A 10 11.88 -6.08 1.80
CA ASP A 10 11.69 -6.66 0.47
C ASP A 10 10.93 -8.01 0.50
N PHE A 11 11.04 -8.74 1.61
CA PHE A 11 10.33 -10.01 1.82
C PHE A 11 8.96 -9.83 2.49
N ASN A 12 8.46 -8.59 2.61
CA ASN A 12 7.15 -8.29 3.18
C ASN A 12 6.25 -7.60 2.14
N PRO A 13 5.23 -8.29 1.59
CA PRO A 13 4.41 -7.74 0.50
C PRO A 13 3.61 -6.48 0.90
N ILE A 14 3.39 -6.24 2.20
CA ILE A 14 2.69 -5.03 2.66
C ILE A 14 3.46 -3.74 2.33
N GLU A 15 4.79 -3.80 2.16
CA GLU A 15 5.61 -2.64 1.81
C GLU A 15 5.24 -2.10 0.42
N GLN A 16 4.96 -3.00 -0.54
CA GLN A 16 4.50 -2.62 -1.89
C GLN A 16 3.08 -2.05 -1.86
N ALA A 17 2.21 -2.58 -1.01
CA ALA A 17 0.88 -2.02 -0.78
C ALA A 17 0.95 -0.60 -0.21
N PHE A 18 1.77 -0.37 0.84
CA PHE A 18 1.98 0.96 1.41
C PHE A 18 2.63 1.92 0.43
N HIS A 19 3.56 1.46 -0.41
CA HIS A 19 4.12 2.26 -1.48
C HIS A 19 3.03 2.77 -2.43
N SER A 20 2.15 1.87 -2.89
CA SER A 20 1.06 2.20 -3.82
C SER A 20 0.05 3.18 -3.20
N ILE A 21 -0.35 2.95 -1.94
CA ILE A 21 -1.25 3.85 -1.20
C ILE A 21 -0.62 5.24 -1.05
N LYS A 22 0.65 5.32 -0.62
CA LYS A 22 1.36 6.60 -0.48
C LYS A 22 1.46 7.34 -1.82
N MET A 23 1.81 6.64 -2.89
CA MET A 23 1.90 7.23 -4.22
C MET A 23 0.57 7.81 -4.69
N TRP A 24 -0.54 7.11 -4.41
CA TRP A 24 -1.86 7.65 -4.70
C TRP A 24 -2.17 8.89 -3.87
N LEU A 25 -1.95 8.85 -2.56
CA LEU A 25 -2.20 9.98 -1.66
C LEU A 25 -1.36 11.21 -2.04
N HIS A 26 -0.11 11.04 -2.43
CA HIS A 26 0.74 12.13 -2.93
C HIS A 26 0.15 12.80 -4.18
N ARG A 27 -0.47 12.04 -5.08
CA ARG A 27 -1.14 12.62 -6.27
C ARG A 27 -2.42 13.38 -5.93
N HIS A 28 -3.04 13.08 -4.79
CA HIS A 28 -4.30 13.67 -4.33
C HIS A 28 -4.09 14.59 -3.12
N GLU A 29 -2.86 15.07 -2.89
CA GLU A 29 -2.52 15.89 -1.72
C GLU A 29 -3.34 17.20 -1.66
N ALA A 30 -3.72 17.74 -2.82
CA ALA A 30 -4.58 18.92 -2.94
C ALA A 30 -6.01 18.69 -2.41
N GLU A 31 -6.46 17.44 -2.31
CA GLU A 31 -7.75 17.07 -1.73
C GLU A 31 -7.67 16.90 -0.21
N ALA A 32 -6.48 16.67 0.34
CA ALA A 32 -6.25 16.37 1.77
C ALA A 32 -6.25 17.61 2.69
N VAL A 33 -6.91 18.69 2.30
CA VAL A 33 -6.89 20.00 2.97
C VAL A 33 -7.58 20.02 4.35
N ASN A 34 -8.55 19.14 4.59
CA ASN A 34 -9.26 19.01 5.87
C ASN A 34 -9.04 17.59 6.44
N PRO A 35 -8.62 17.45 7.71
CA PRO A 35 -8.50 16.14 8.37
C PRO A 35 -9.74 15.25 8.29
N GLU A 36 -10.94 15.82 8.20
CA GLU A 36 -12.19 15.07 8.07
C GLU A 36 -12.27 14.23 6.79
N VAL A 37 -11.55 14.60 5.72
CA VAL A 37 -11.55 13.84 4.46
C VAL A 37 -10.50 12.74 4.42
N TRP A 38 -9.53 12.72 5.34
CA TRP A 38 -8.44 11.75 5.32
C TRP A 38 -8.90 10.28 5.38
N PRO A 39 -9.87 9.89 6.24
CA PRO A 39 -10.35 8.50 6.24
C PRO A 39 -10.92 8.08 4.89
N TRP A 40 -11.62 8.99 4.20
CA TRP A 40 -12.17 8.72 2.87
C TRP A 40 -11.08 8.61 1.80
N LEU A 41 -10.07 9.49 1.82
CA LEU A 41 -8.93 9.43 0.90
C LEU A 41 -8.13 8.13 1.07
N ILE A 42 -7.89 7.70 2.31
CA ILE A 42 -7.23 6.41 2.60
C ILE A 42 -8.08 5.27 2.04
N HIS A 43 -9.40 5.29 2.25
CA HIS A 43 -10.30 4.29 1.70
C HIS A 43 -10.26 4.23 0.17
N GLN A 44 -10.30 5.38 -0.52
CA GLN A 44 -10.16 5.45 -1.98
C GLN A 44 -8.82 4.86 -2.45
N ALA A 45 -7.72 5.24 -1.80
CA ALA A 45 -6.39 4.71 -2.11
C ALA A 45 -6.33 3.19 -2.02
N THR A 46 -6.97 2.60 -0.99
CA THR A 46 -7.03 1.14 -0.81
C THR A 46 -7.92 0.45 -1.85
N MET A 47 -8.97 1.11 -2.35
CA MET A 47 -9.90 0.53 -3.33
C MET A 47 -9.31 0.40 -4.74
N LEU A 48 -8.20 1.08 -5.02
CA LEU A 48 -7.50 0.95 -6.30
C LEU A 48 -6.54 -0.23 -6.37
N ILE A 49 -6.28 -0.89 -5.25
CA ILE A 49 -5.45 -2.09 -5.23
C ILE A 49 -6.26 -3.25 -5.79
N SER A 50 -5.82 -3.79 -6.93
CA SER A 50 -6.48 -4.93 -7.55
C SER A 50 -5.93 -6.26 -7.01
N PRO A 51 -6.66 -7.38 -7.16
CA PRO A 51 -6.14 -8.70 -6.84
C PRO A 51 -4.86 -9.06 -7.61
N ALA A 52 -4.72 -8.58 -8.85
CA ALA A 52 -3.53 -8.82 -9.66
C ALA A 52 -2.28 -8.09 -9.10
N ASP A 53 -2.46 -6.88 -8.55
CA ASP A 53 -1.38 -6.17 -7.87
C ASP A 53 -0.90 -6.96 -6.64
N VAL A 54 -1.86 -7.44 -5.83
CA VAL A 54 -1.57 -8.22 -4.62
C VAL A 54 -0.85 -9.52 -4.96
N GLU A 55 -1.30 -10.24 -5.98
CA GLU A 55 -0.64 -11.47 -6.46
C GLU A 55 0.80 -11.17 -6.88
N GLY A 56 1.02 -10.12 -7.67
CA GLY A 56 2.35 -9.70 -8.08
C GLY A 56 3.27 -9.34 -6.90
N TRP A 57 2.74 -8.66 -5.89
CA TRP A 57 3.53 -8.28 -4.70
C TRP A 57 3.92 -9.48 -3.84
N ILE A 58 3.01 -10.45 -3.67
CA ILE A 58 3.28 -11.71 -2.96
C ILE A 58 4.41 -12.48 -3.67
N MET A 59 4.31 -12.64 -4.99
CA MET A 59 5.35 -13.29 -5.81
C MET A 59 6.69 -12.56 -5.72
N ASN A 60 6.69 -11.22 -5.81
CA ASN A 60 7.90 -10.41 -5.73
C ASN A 60 8.58 -10.49 -4.35
N SER A 61 7.80 -10.75 -3.28
CA SER A 61 8.33 -11.01 -1.93
C SER A 61 8.75 -12.46 -1.69
N GLY A 62 8.64 -13.33 -2.69
CA GLY A 62 9.13 -14.71 -2.66
C GLY A 62 8.12 -15.76 -2.20
N TYR A 63 6.82 -15.49 -2.31
CA TYR A 63 5.73 -16.39 -1.89
C TYR A 63 4.81 -16.80 -3.03
#